data_AF-A0A0F0I459-F1
#
_entry.id   AF-A0A0F0I459-F1
#
_cell.length_a   1.000
_cell.length_b   1.000
_cell.length_c   1.000
_cell.angle_alpha   90.00
_cell.angle_beta   90.00
_cell.angle_gamma   90.00
#
_symmetry.space_group_name_H-M   'P 1'
#
loop_
_entity.id
_entity.type
_entity.pdbx_description
1 polymer ?
#
loop_
_entity_poly.entity_id
_entity_poly.type
_entity_poly.pdbx_seq_one_letter_code
_entity_poly.pdbx_strand_id
1 'polypeptide(L)'
;MNTLTVIITLASLWPSRVLGQLTPLNQFFKPPTFPNEQTENVTRYLNEAAAQAVDGSIHQYFQDQCITQQLYPALFTWPSGYVQPFSPFEGLFFVGHSGVSSWAYNTTEGIVLIDTLDNEDEIKAILLPGLQSFGLNGSEIKHVIITHEHADHYGGAKYLQDTFKPAVYASEVAWESMAAMGTNATPPVPKKDRILADGDNLSVGGVDFHIVLTPGHTPGCLSLIFPVSDQGRPHMAGLSGGTGTPTDAASREQKVRSQYKFADICQGRGVDVLLSNHQVADHALFHADILAHRTQRTPNPFIIGVDNFDKYMKINAICSKVIAAREGQNLQV
;
A
#
# COMPACT_ATOMS: atom_id res chain seq x y z
N MET A 1 24.29 -14.60 -66.80
CA MET A 1 24.68 -15.59 -65.77
C MET A 1 25.80 -15.00 -64.96
N ASN A 2 25.51 -14.55 -63.74
CA ASN A 2 26.51 -14.27 -62.72
C ASN A 2 25.86 -14.58 -61.37
N THR A 3 26.30 -15.67 -60.77
CA THR A 3 25.89 -16.19 -59.46
C THR A 3 26.39 -15.24 -58.37
N LEU A 4 25.47 -14.56 -57.69
CA LEU A 4 25.77 -13.93 -56.41
C LEU A 4 25.73 -15.02 -55.33
N THR A 5 26.91 -15.38 -54.84
CA THR A 5 27.08 -16.21 -53.65
C THR A 5 26.73 -15.37 -52.43
N VAL A 6 25.53 -15.58 -51.87
CA VAL A 6 25.18 -15.05 -50.55
C VAL A 6 25.85 -15.95 -49.52
N ILE A 7 26.91 -15.44 -48.88
CA ILE A 7 27.50 -16.06 -47.70
C ILE A 7 26.51 -15.82 -46.55
N ILE A 8 25.70 -16.82 -46.26
CA ILE A 8 24.93 -16.87 -45.01
C ILE A 8 25.95 -17.21 -43.92
N THR A 9 26.39 -16.19 -43.18
CA THR A 9 27.03 -16.41 -41.89
C THR A 9 26.00 -17.10 -40.99
N LEU A 10 26.23 -18.38 -40.72
CA LEU A 10 25.61 -19.10 -39.60
C LEU A 10 26.02 -18.38 -38.32
N ALA A 11 25.28 -17.32 -37.98
CA ALA A 11 25.26 -16.80 -36.63
C ALA A 11 24.82 -17.98 -35.76
N SER A 12 25.77 -18.41 -34.93
CA SER A 12 25.62 -19.42 -33.91
C SER A 12 24.25 -19.34 -33.25
N LEU A 13 23.39 -20.33 -33.50
CA LEU A 13 22.35 -20.72 -32.58
C LEU A 13 23.06 -21.21 -31.31
N TRP A 14 23.49 -20.28 -30.46
CA TRP A 14 23.66 -20.59 -29.06
C TRP A 14 22.26 -20.97 -28.57
N PRO A 15 22.02 -22.21 -28.14
CA PRO A 15 20.84 -22.43 -27.34
C PRO A 15 21.10 -21.60 -26.09
N SER A 16 20.34 -20.51 -25.94
CA SER A 16 20.16 -19.83 -24.67
C SER A 16 19.50 -20.82 -23.72
N ARG A 17 20.28 -21.80 -23.25
CA ARG A 17 20.00 -22.56 -22.04
C ARG A 17 20.25 -21.64 -20.86
N VAL A 18 19.47 -20.56 -20.77
CA VAL A 18 18.93 -20.19 -19.47
C VAL A 18 17.88 -21.26 -19.22
N LEU A 19 18.35 -22.42 -18.75
CA LEU A 19 17.49 -23.38 -18.08
C LEU A 19 17.02 -22.66 -16.82
N GLY A 20 15.95 -21.87 -16.95
CA GLY A 20 15.01 -21.76 -15.85
C GLY A 20 14.68 -23.20 -15.50
N GLN A 21 15.19 -23.68 -14.37
CA GLN A 21 14.71 -24.92 -13.81
C GLN A 21 13.21 -24.71 -13.62
N LEU A 22 12.42 -25.21 -14.56
CA LEU A 22 11.01 -25.43 -14.31
C LEU A 22 10.99 -26.42 -13.16
N THR A 23 10.66 -25.91 -11.97
CA THR A 23 10.39 -26.72 -10.79
C THR A 23 9.54 -27.91 -11.25
N PRO A 24 9.86 -29.16 -10.85
CA PRO A 24 9.04 -30.32 -11.21
C PRO A 24 7.55 -30.02 -11.03
N LEU A 25 6.66 -30.48 -11.92
CA LEU A 25 5.24 -30.12 -11.87
C LEU A 25 4.57 -30.41 -10.52
N ASN A 26 5.08 -31.38 -9.76
CA ASN A 26 4.63 -31.74 -8.41
C ASN A 26 5.26 -30.89 -7.28
N GLN A 27 6.18 -29.99 -7.63
CA GLN A 27 6.79 -28.99 -6.76
C GLN A 27 6.38 -27.56 -7.17
N PHE A 28 5.93 -27.37 -8.41
CA PHE A 28 5.23 -26.18 -8.85
C PHE A 28 3.98 -25.97 -7.98
N PHE A 29 3.81 -24.77 -7.41
CA PHE A 29 2.71 -24.44 -6.48
C PHE A 29 2.61 -25.28 -5.20
N LYS A 30 3.68 -25.93 -4.75
CA LYS A 30 3.64 -26.62 -3.45
C LYS A 30 3.44 -25.59 -2.31
N PRO A 31 2.31 -25.59 -1.58
CA PRO A 31 2.10 -24.65 -0.48
C PRO A 31 3.15 -24.85 0.62
N PRO A 32 3.45 -23.80 1.42
CA PRO A 32 4.32 -23.94 2.57
C PRO A 32 3.73 -24.94 3.56
N THR A 33 4.60 -25.67 4.24
CA THR A 33 4.21 -26.53 5.35
C THR A 33 4.35 -25.78 6.65
N PHE A 34 3.32 -25.85 7.49
CA PHE A 34 3.28 -25.22 8.80
C PHE A 34 3.46 -26.27 9.91
N PRO A 35 4.70 -26.57 10.33
CA PRO A 35 4.95 -27.69 11.25
C PRO A 35 4.35 -27.50 12.65
N ASN A 36 4.09 -26.25 13.04
CA ASN A 36 3.52 -25.89 14.34
C ASN A 36 2.09 -25.36 14.23
N GLU A 37 1.39 -25.65 13.12
CA GLU A 37 0.05 -25.12 12.89
C GLU A 37 -0.92 -25.49 14.01
N GLN A 38 -1.66 -24.48 14.48
CA GLN A 38 -2.78 -24.64 15.38
C GLN A 38 -4.08 -24.78 14.58
N THR A 39 -4.36 -25.98 14.07
CA THR A 39 -5.42 -26.22 13.08
C THR A 39 -6.81 -25.75 13.53
N GLU A 40 -7.17 -25.93 14.82
CA GLU A 40 -8.45 -25.44 15.36
C GLU A 40 -8.54 -23.91 15.31
N ASN A 41 -7.45 -23.20 15.67
CA ASN A 41 -7.38 -21.75 15.61
C ASN A 41 -7.42 -21.23 14.18
N VAL A 42 -6.67 -21.86 13.26
CA VAL A 42 -6.70 -21.53 11.82
C VAL A 42 -8.13 -21.69 11.29
N THR A 43 -8.79 -22.81 11.59
CA THR A 43 -10.16 -23.08 11.17
C THR A 43 -11.11 -22.01 11.71
N ARG A 44 -11.03 -21.69 13.01
CA ARG A 44 -11.86 -20.67 13.63
C ARG A 44 -11.69 -19.31 12.96
N TYR A 45 -10.46 -18.83 12.83
CA TYR A 45 -10.18 -17.49 12.30
C TYR A 45 -10.52 -17.36 10.81
N LEU A 46 -10.30 -18.41 10.01
CA LEU A 46 -10.73 -18.39 8.60
C LEU A 46 -12.26 -18.28 8.48
N ASN A 47 -13.02 -19.01 9.29
CA ASN A 47 -14.49 -18.91 9.29
C ASN A 47 -14.97 -17.54 9.81
N GLU A 48 -14.30 -16.99 10.82
CA GLU A 48 -14.59 -15.66 11.35
C GLU A 48 -14.37 -14.57 10.28
N ALA A 49 -13.23 -14.59 9.58
CA ALA A 49 -12.95 -13.66 8.49
C ALA A 49 -13.92 -13.82 7.31
N ALA A 50 -14.23 -15.07 6.92
CA ALA A 50 -15.19 -15.35 5.86
C ALA A 50 -16.60 -14.82 6.19
N ALA A 51 -17.02 -14.90 7.46
CA ALA A 51 -18.30 -14.37 7.92
C ALA A 51 -18.39 -12.83 7.84
N GLN A 52 -17.26 -12.12 7.92
CA GLN A 52 -17.22 -10.68 7.66
C GLN A 52 -17.30 -10.37 6.16
N ALA A 53 -16.74 -11.24 5.31
CA ALA A 53 -16.53 -11.02 3.88
C ALA A 53 -17.68 -11.54 2.99
N VAL A 54 -18.94 -11.33 3.42
CA VAL A 54 -20.14 -11.80 2.68
C VAL A 54 -20.55 -10.88 1.53
N ASP A 55 -20.10 -9.62 1.56
CA ASP A 55 -20.30 -8.68 0.46
C ASP A 55 -19.22 -8.90 -0.61
N GLY A 56 -19.65 -8.99 -1.87
CA GLY A 56 -18.77 -9.19 -3.02
C GLY A 56 -17.71 -8.09 -3.17
N SER A 57 -17.99 -6.86 -2.70
CA SER A 57 -17.03 -5.74 -2.75
C SER A 57 -15.83 -5.95 -1.82
N ILE A 58 -15.95 -6.78 -0.79
CA ILE A 58 -14.86 -7.04 0.16
C ILE A 58 -14.39 -8.50 0.20
N HIS A 59 -15.09 -9.41 -0.49
CA HIS A 59 -14.77 -10.84 -0.48
C HIS A 59 -13.36 -11.14 -0.99
N GLN A 60 -12.92 -10.44 -2.04
CA GLN A 60 -11.60 -10.67 -2.63
C GLN A 60 -10.46 -10.33 -1.64
N TYR A 61 -10.60 -9.29 -0.80
CA TYR A 61 -9.58 -8.97 0.20
C TYR A 61 -9.42 -10.07 1.24
N PHE A 62 -10.50 -10.72 1.67
CA PHE A 62 -10.41 -11.90 2.53
C PHE A 62 -9.61 -13.00 1.85
N GLN A 63 -9.93 -13.34 0.60
CA GLN A 63 -9.21 -14.40 -0.12
C GLN A 63 -7.72 -14.05 -0.25
N ASP A 64 -7.40 -12.82 -0.63
CA ASP A 64 -6.03 -12.38 -0.82
C ASP A 64 -5.23 -12.44 0.48
N GLN A 65 -5.75 -11.83 1.54
CA GLN A 65 -5.02 -11.62 2.80
C GLN A 65 -5.00 -12.85 3.71
N CYS A 66 -6.10 -13.61 3.80
CA CYS A 66 -6.19 -14.78 4.69
C CYS A 66 -5.69 -16.07 4.04
N ILE A 67 -5.72 -16.17 2.71
CA ILE A 67 -5.49 -17.42 1.99
C ILE A 67 -4.35 -17.26 0.99
N THR A 68 -4.53 -16.47 -0.05
CA THR A 68 -3.65 -16.46 -1.22
C THR A 68 -2.22 -16.05 -0.85
N GLN A 69 -2.06 -14.91 -0.20
CA GLN A 69 -0.74 -14.39 0.20
C GLN A 69 -0.03 -15.26 1.25
N GLN A 70 -0.77 -16.12 1.96
CA GLN A 70 -0.21 -16.96 3.02
C GLN A 70 0.15 -18.38 2.55
N LEU A 71 -0.58 -18.91 1.57
CA LEU A 71 -0.43 -20.30 1.10
C LEU A 71 0.24 -20.40 -0.26
N TYR A 72 0.01 -19.43 -1.13
CA TYR A 72 0.40 -19.51 -2.52
C TYR A 72 1.45 -18.43 -2.79
N PRO A 73 2.75 -18.78 -2.82
CA PRO A 73 3.75 -17.82 -3.24
C PRO A 73 3.40 -17.34 -4.65
N ALA A 74 3.61 -16.04 -4.91
CA ALA A 74 3.41 -15.49 -6.23
C ALA A 74 4.23 -16.30 -7.24
N LEU A 75 3.56 -16.90 -8.23
CA LEU A 75 4.23 -17.68 -9.27
C LEU A 75 5.25 -16.85 -10.05
N PHE A 76 4.94 -15.57 -10.17
CA PHE A 76 5.74 -14.59 -10.85
C PHE A 76 5.55 -13.27 -10.11
N THR A 77 6.63 -12.72 -9.59
CA THR A 77 6.66 -11.34 -9.10
C THR A 77 7.24 -10.49 -10.22
N TRP A 78 6.40 -9.69 -10.88
CA TRP A 78 6.90 -8.62 -11.73
C TRP A 78 7.70 -7.65 -10.85
N PRO A 79 8.85 -7.15 -11.30
CA PRO A 79 9.46 -6.01 -10.62
C PRO A 79 8.41 -4.89 -10.56
N SER A 80 8.41 -4.17 -9.43
CA SER A 80 7.68 -2.91 -9.30
C SER A 80 7.94 -2.04 -10.54
N GLY A 81 6.87 -1.50 -11.12
CA GLY A 81 6.94 -0.86 -12.41
C GLY A 81 5.89 0.22 -12.59
N TYR A 82 6.11 1.04 -13.62
CA TYR A 82 5.27 2.18 -13.95
C TYR A 82 3.78 1.79 -14.04
N VAL A 83 2.95 2.61 -13.42
CA VAL A 83 1.50 2.59 -13.54
C VAL A 83 1.08 3.94 -14.11
N GLN A 84 0.16 3.92 -15.08
CA GLN A 84 -0.43 5.15 -15.60
C GLN A 84 -1.14 5.89 -14.44
N PRO A 85 -0.77 7.14 -14.13
CA PRO A 85 -1.43 7.93 -13.09
C PRO A 85 -2.92 8.07 -13.34
N PHE A 86 -3.73 8.06 -12.28
CA PHE A 86 -5.19 8.21 -12.34
C PHE A 86 -5.71 9.00 -11.14
N SER A 87 -6.96 9.47 -11.22
CA SER A 87 -7.60 10.26 -10.16
C SER A 87 -8.91 9.59 -9.75
N PRO A 88 -8.97 8.92 -8.58
CA PRO A 88 -10.22 8.32 -8.11
C PRO A 88 -11.21 9.33 -7.54
N PHE A 89 -10.74 10.47 -7.04
CA PHE A 89 -11.57 11.51 -6.43
C PHE A 89 -11.09 12.89 -6.86
N GLU A 90 -11.97 13.89 -6.77
CA GLU A 90 -11.65 15.28 -7.09
C GLU A 90 -10.46 15.77 -6.25
N GLY A 91 -9.36 16.12 -6.93
CA GLY A 91 -8.14 16.62 -6.28
C GLY A 91 -7.23 15.54 -5.69
N LEU A 92 -7.63 14.26 -5.67
CA LEU A 92 -6.79 13.15 -5.22
C LEU A 92 -6.27 12.35 -6.42
N PHE A 93 -4.95 12.15 -6.46
CA PHE A 93 -4.26 11.52 -7.58
C PHE A 93 -3.40 10.34 -7.08
N PHE A 94 -3.49 9.21 -7.78
CA PHE A 94 -2.54 8.12 -7.65
C PHE A 94 -1.30 8.43 -8.50
N VAL A 95 -0.14 8.51 -7.86
CA VAL A 95 1.16 8.80 -8.48
C VAL A 95 2.23 7.78 -8.06
N GLY A 96 1.79 6.58 -7.63
CA GLY A 96 2.67 5.46 -7.28
C GLY A 96 2.97 4.51 -8.43
N HIS A 97 3.49 3.34 -8.09
CA HIS A 97 3.83 2.28 -9.03
C HIS A 97 3.09 0.98 -8.68
N SER A 98 3.40 -0.12 -9.37
CA SER A 98 2.63 -1.37 -9.25
C SER A 98 2.73 -2.09 -7.89
N GLY A 99 3.62 -1.64 -7.00
CA GLY A 99 3.85 -2.24 -5.68
C GLY A 99 3.47 -1.30 -4.55
N VAL A 100 3.94 -0.05 -4.62
CA VAL A 100 3.73 0.97 -3.59
C VAL A 100 2.85 2.08 -4.15
N SER A 101 1.86 2.46 -3.35
CA SER A 101 0.95 3.56 -3.66
C SER A 101 1.51 4.85 -3.07
N SER A 102 1.53 5.90 -3.88
CA SER A 102 1.74 7.27 -3.43
C SER A 102 0.54 8.10 -3.87
N TRP A 103 0.00 8.88 -2.95
CA TRP A 103 -1.23 9.65 -3.16
C TRP A 103 -0.92 11.14 -3.04
N ALA A 104 -1.27 11.92 -4.07
CA ALA A 104 -1.14 13.36 -4.06
C ALA A 104 -2.52 14.01 -3.96
N TYR A 105 -2.75 14.76 -2.89
CA TYR A 105 -3.96 15.57 -2.71
C TYR A 105 -3.64 17.03 -3.03
N ASN A 106 -4.18 17.54 -4.13
CA ASN A 106 -4.10 18.95 -4.51
C ASN A 106 -5.08 19.81 -3.69
N THR A 107 -4.57 20.59 -2.75
CA THR A 107 -5.35 21.50 -1.89
C THR A 107 -5.16 22.96 -2.34
N THR A 108 -5.87 23.92 -1.72
CA THR A 108 -5.67 25.34 -2.04
C THR A 108 -4.33 25.92 -1.57
N GLU A 109 -3.61 25.22 -0.68
CA GLU A 109 -2.32 25.65 -0.14
C GLU A 109 -1.14 24.80 -0.64
N GLY A 110 -1.39 23.99 -1.67
CA GLY A 110 -0.42 23.10 -2.31
C GLY A 110 -0.75 21.62 -2.13
N ILE A 111 0.14 20.78 -2.63
CA ILE A 111 -0.04 19.34 -2.65
C ILE A 111 0.41 18.76 -1.31
N VAL A 112 -0.46 17.93 -0.72
CA VAL A 112 -0.13 16.98 0.34
C VAL A 112 0.17 15.65 -0.32
N LEU A 113 1.41 15.20 -0.23
CA LEU A 113 1.86 13.92 -0.75
C LEU A 113 1.90 12.89 0.39
N ILE A 114 1.30 11.72 0.17
CA ILE A 114 1.31 10.59 1.10
C ILE A 114 2.21 9.52 0.50
N ASP A 115 3.31 9.23 1.21
CA ASP A 115 4.44 8.37 0.82
C ASP A 115 5.19 8.81 -0.45
N THR A 116 6.44 8.36 -0.56
CA THR A 116 7.44 8.89 -1.49
C THR A 116 8.20 7.82 -2.27
N LEU A 117 7.62 6.63 -2.41
CA LEU A 117 8.20 5.49 -3.14
C LEU A 117 9.59 5.09 -2.61
N ASP A 118 10.25 4.20 -3.33
CA ASP A 118 11.45 3.52 -2.88
C ASP A 118 12.72 4.37 -2.91
N ASN A 119 12.81 5.37 -3.79
CA ASN A 119 14.04 6.12 -4.02
C ASN A 119 13.84 7.34 -4.95
N GLU A 120 14.90 8.14 -5.10
CA GLU A 120 14.95 9.31 -5.98
C GLU A 120 14.68 8.99 -7.46
N ASP A 121 15.14 7.84 -7.96
CA ASP A 121 14.95 7.48 -9.37
C ASP A 121 13.47 7.29 -9.69
N GLU A 122 12.72 6.66 -8.78
CA GLU A 122 11.28 6.51 -8.90
C GLU A 122 10.52 7.83 -8.75
N ILE A 123 10.98 8.75 -7.89
CA ILE A 123 10.42 10.10 -7.86
C ILE A 123 10.53 10.76 -9.23
N LYS A 124 11.71 10.68 -9.86
CA LYS A 124 11.99 11.32 -11.15
C LYS A 124 11.29 10.64 -12.32
N ALA A 125 11.17 9.31 -12.30
CA ALA A 125 10.64 8.52 -13.41
C ALA A 125 9.13 8.28 -13.32
N ILE A 126 8.54 8.31 -12.13
CA ILE A 126 7.14 7.93 -11.89
C ILE A 126 6.36 9.08 -11.27
N LEU A 127 6.75 9.53 -10.08
CA LEU A 127 5.93 10.45 -9.29
C LEU A 127 5.82 11.84 -9.93
N LEU A 128 6.95 12.48 -10.26
CA LEU A 128 6.96 13.82 -10.85
C LEU A 128 6.32 13.86 -12.25
N PRO A 129 6.62 12.93 -13.17
CA PRO A 129 5.87 12.82 -14.43
C PRO A 129 4.39 12.54 -14.20
N GLY A 130 4.06 11.77 -13.15
CA GLY A 130 2.68 11.48 -12.78
C GLY A 130 1.89 12.73 -12.40
N LEU A 131 2.45 13.59 -11.55
CA LEU A 131 1.89 14.91 -11.24
C LEU A 131 1.74 15.78 -12.48
N GLN A 132 2.77 15.83 -13.34
CA GLN A 132 2.75 16.62 -14.57
C GLN A 132 1.63 16.21 -15.52
N SER A 133 1.25 14.93 -15.56
CA SER A 133 0.12 14.46 -16.39
C SER A 133 -1.23 15.07 -16.00
N PHE A 134 -1.36 15.57 -14.75
CA PHE A 134 -2.51 16.31 -14.26
C PHE A 134 -2.32 17.83 -14.28
N GLY A 135 -1.24 18.32 -14.89
CA GLY A 135 -0.88 19.74 -14.90
C GLY A 135 -0.29 20.26 -13.59
N LEU A 136 0.11 19.36 -12.68
CA LEU A 136 0.71 19.67 -11.39
C LEU A 136 2.24 19.56 -11.44
N ASN A 137 2.92 20.25 -10.53
CA ASN A 137 4.38 20.31 -10.47
C ASN A 137 4.93 19.88 -9.12
N GLY A 138 6.15 19.32 -9.10
CA GLY A 138 6.82 18.95 -7.86
C GLY A 138 7.06 20.11 -6.89
N SER A 139 7.21 21.35 -7.40
CA SER A 139 7.35 22.55 -6.57
C SER A 139 6.07 22.92 -5.81
N GLU A 140 4.92 22.35 -6.20
CA GLU A 140 3.63 22.51 -5.53
C GLU A 140 3.48 21.52 -4.37
N ILE A 141 4.35 20.51 -4.24
CA ILE A 141 4.43 19.65 -3.05
C ILE A 141 4.90 20.49 -1.87
N LYS A 142 3.97 20.77 -0.94
CA LYS A 142 4.24 21.57 0.28
C LYS A 142 4.28 20.72 1.54
N HIS A 143 3.61 19.57 1.52
CA HIS A 143 3.55 18.65 2.66
C HIS A 143 3.80 17.22 2.19
N VAL A 144 4.61 16.47 2.93
CA VAL A 144 4.86 15.05 2.71
C VAL A 144 4.56 14.29 4.00
N ILE A 145 3.61 13.37 3.97
CA ILE A 145 3.29 12.47 5.09
C ILE A 145 3.90 11.11 4.79
N ILE A 146 4.79 10.64 5.66
CA ILE A 146 5.35 9.28 5.62
C ILE A 146 4.49 8.41 6.53
N THR A 147 3.88 7.36 5.96
CA THR A 147 2.99 6.46 6.70
C THR A 147 3.76 5.58 7.68
N HIS A 148 4.94 5.09 7.29
CA HIS A 148 5.83 4.33 8.17
C HIS A 148 7.29 4.32 7.70
N GLU A 149 8.17 3.85 8.58
CA GLU A 149 9.62 3.91 8.43
C GLU A 149 10.27 2.84 7.52
N HIS A 150 9.56 2.30 6.53
CA HIS A 150 10.18 1.45 5.52
C HIS A 150 10.60 2.24 4.27
N ALA A 151 11.68 1.77 3.64
CA ALA A 151 12.37 2.45 2.54
C ALA A 151 11.49 2.69 1.32
N ASP A 152 10.54 1.79 1.06
CA ASP A 152 9.54 1.89 0.01
C ASP A 152 8.53 3.04 0.22
N HIS A 153 8.48 3.65 1.42
CA HIS A 153 7.58 4.76 1.73
C HIS A 153 8.30 6.09 1.97
N TYR A 154 9.48 6.09 2.61
CA TYR A 154 10.25 7.32 2.83
C TYR A 154 11.33 7.57 1.76
N GLY A 155 11.59 6.61 0.86
CA GLY A 155 12.82 6.57 0.07
C GLY A 155 13.05 7.77 -0.84
N GLY A 156 11.99 8.37 -1.37
CA GLY A 156 12.06 9.63 -2.13
C GLY A 156 12.02 10.91 -1.29
N ALA A 157 11.71 10.83 0.00
CA ALA A 157 11.42 11.99 0.84
C ALA A 157 12.62 12.94 0.98
N LYS A 158 13.85 12.41 1.10
CA LYS A 158 15.04 13.26 1.18
C LYS A 158 15.25 14.07 -0.10
N TYR A 159 15.10 13.46 -1.27
CA TYR A 159 15.23 14.16 -2.54
C TYR A 159 14.19 15.28 -2.67
N LEU A 160 12.93 15.00 -2.30
CA LEU A 160 11.86 16.01 -2.30
C LEU A 160 12.17 17.15 -1.32
N GLN A 161 12.63 16.82 -0.11
CA GLN A 161 13.04 17.79 0.92
C GLN A 161 14.22 18.66 0.44
N ASP A 162 15.18 18.09 -0.26
CA ASP A 162 16.35 18.81 -0.77
C ASP A 162 16.00 19.71 -1.96
N THR A 163 15.07 19.27 -2.82
CA THR A 163 14.73 19.93 -4.09
C THR A 163 13.62 20.96 -3.94
N PHE A 164 12.50 20.61 -3.31
CA PHE A 164 11.27 21.44 -3.27
C PHE A 164 10.97 22.02 -1.89
N LYS A 165 11.69 21.57 -0.85
CA LYS A 165 11.54 22.04 0.54
C LYS A 165 10.11 21.89 1.12
N PRO A 166 9.37 20.79 0.87
CA PRO A 166 8.13 20.54 1.61
C PRO A 166 8.42 20.34 3.10
N ALA A 167 7.39 20.58 3.92
CA ALA A 167 7.39 20.09 5.29
C ALA A 167 7.19 18.56 5.28
N VAL A 168 8.05 17.83 6.01
CA VAL A 168 7.99 16.35 6.08
C VAL A 168 7.47 15.92 7.44
N TYR A 169 6.47 15.06 7.43
CA TYR A 169 5.72 14.61 8.58
C TYR A 169 5.86 13.09 8.72
N ALA A 170 6.09 12.64 9.96
CA ALA A 170 6.04 11.23 10.34
C ALA A 170 5.72 11.15 11.83
N SER A 171 5.38 9.96 12.33
CA SER A 171 5.27 9.76 13.78
C SER A 171 6.62 9.94 14.47
N GLU A 172 6.61 10.24 15.77
CA GLU A 172 7.86 10.36 16.53
C GLU A 172 8.69 9.07 16.47
N VAL A 173 8.04 7.92 16.63
CA VAL A 173 8.69 6.61 16.58
C VAL A 173 9.25 6.32 15.18
N ALA A 174 8.54 6.69 14.11
CA ALA A 174 9.09 6.57 12.75
C ALA A 174 10.35 7.43 12.56
N TRP A 175 10.36 8.66 13.10
CA TRP A 175 11.56 9.50 13.08
C TRP A 175 12.74 8.90 13.84
N GLU A 176 12.48 8.30 15.01
CA GLU A 176 13.49 7.60 15.80
C GLU A 176 14.05 6.39 15.05
N SER A 177 13.19 5.56 14.46
CA SER A 177 13.57 4.41 13.65
C SER A 177 14.43 4.82 12.44
N MET A 178 14.00 5.85 11.69
CA MET A 178 14.77 6.38 10.56
C MET A 178 16.12 6.97 11.00
N ALA A 179 16.16 7.70 12.12
CA ALA A 179 17.42 8.26 12.64
C ALA A 179 18.41 7.15 13.04
N ALA A 180 17.92 6.02 13.57
CA ALA A 180 18.74 4.87 13.94
C ALA A 180 19.41 4.16 12.75
N MET A 181 18.90 4.34 11.53
CA MET A 181 19.53 3.82 10.31
C MET A 181 20.86 4.52 9.98
N GLY A 182 21.07 5.74 10.51
CA GLY A 182 22.29 6.51 10.35
C GLY A 182 22.43 7.20 8.99
N THR A 183 23.52 7.97 8.83
CA THR A 183 23.74 8.85 7.68
C THR A 183 24.08 8.13 6.36
N ASN A 184 24.39 6.84 6.43
CA ASN A 184 24.74 6.00 5.28
C ASN A 184 23.58 5.09 4.84
N ALA A 185 22.36 5.35 5.32
CA ALA A 185 21.18 4.62 4.89
C ALA A 185 20.97 4.77 3.38
N THR A 186 20.54 3.67 2.75
CA THR A 186 20.18 3.62 1.33
C THR A 186 18.78 3.00 1.24
N PRO A 187 17.76 3.75 0.80
CA PRO A 187 17.76 5.17 0.42
C PRO A 187 18.05 6.09 1.63
N PRO A 188 18.55 7.32 1.37
CA PRO A 188 18.94 8.22 2.44
C PRO A 188 17.72 8.80 3.17
N VAL A 189 17.78 8.80 4.50
CA VAL A 189 16.66 9.25 5.35
C VAL A 189 16.47 10.78 5.27
N PRO A 190 15.22 11.29 5.24
CA PRO A 190 14.96 12.72 5.29
C PRO A 190 15.36 13.30 6.65
N LYS A 191 15.60 14.61 6.70
CA LYS A 191 15.82 15.32 7.96
C LYS A 191 14.49 15.42 8.72
N LYS A 192 14.50 15.03 10.01
CA LYS A 192 13.36 15.23 10.93
C LYS A 192 12.87 16.68 10.89
N ASP A 193 11.57 16.86 10.68
CA ASP A 193 10.96 18.19 10.53
C ASP A 193 9.68 18.37 11.36
N ARG A 194 8.60 17.62 11.06
CA ARG A 194 7.34 17.69 11.80
C ARG A 194 6.92 16.32 12.33
N ILE A 195 6.37 16.30 13.53
CA ILE A 195 5.85 15.10 14.18
C ILE A 195 4.33 15.10 14.01
N LEU A 196 3.76 13.92 13.73
CA LEU A 196 2.33 13.65 13.83
C LEU A 196 2.09 12.69 15.00
N ALA A 197 1.29 13.13 15.96
CA ALA A 197 0.86 12.33 17.11
C ALA A 197 -0.50 11.66 16.85
N ASP A 198 -0.83 10.67 17.68
CA ASP A 198 -2.12 10.00 17.63
C ASP A 198 -3.26 11.00 17.92
N GLY A 199 -4.25 11.05 17.06
CA GLY A 199 -5.40 11.94 17.19
C GLY A 199 -5.17 13.35 16.64
N ASP A 200 -3.98 13.68 16.14
CA ASP A 200 -3.72 14.96 15.50
C ASP A 200 -4.65 15.20 14.30
N ASN A 201 -4.79 16.47 13.92
CA ASN A 201 -5.45 16.89 12.70
C ASN A 201 -4.54 17.87 11.95
N LEU A 202 -4.05 17.46 10.79
CA LEU A 202 -3.27 18.32 9.90
C LEU A 202 -4.21 18.97 8.89
N SER A 203 -4.47 20.26 9.04
CA SER A 203 -5.30 21.04 8.12
C SER A 203 -4.42 21.73 7.07
N VAL A 204 -4.65 21.45 5.78
CA VAL A 204 -3.93 22.08 4.66
C VAL A 204 -4.94 22.46 3.58
N GLY A 205 -5.01 23.75 3.23
CA GLY A 205 -5.82 24.23 2.11
C GLY A 205 -7.28 23.76 2.10
N GLY A 206 -7.90 23.68 3.28
CA GLY A 206 -9.30 23.26 3.46
C GLY A 206 -9.52 21.74 3.56
N VAL A 207 -8.47 20.93 3.57
CA VAL A 207 -8.53 19.47 3.78
C VAL A 207 -7.96 19.13 5.15
N ASP A 208 -8.73 18.40 5.95
CA ASP A 208 -8.35 17.94 7.28
C ASP A 208 -7.90 16.47 7.24
N PHE A 209 -6.63 16.23 7.55
CA PHE A 209 -6.06 14.88 7.67
C PHE A 209 -5.98 14.49 9.14
N HIS A 210 -6.91 13.64 9.58
CA HIS A 210 -6.88 13.09 10.92
C HIS A 210 -5.91 11.91 11.00
N ILE A 211 -5.02 11.96 11.98
CA ILE A 211 -3.95 11.00 12.16
C ILE A 211 -4.36 9.95 13.19
N VAL A 212 -4.19 8.69 12.83
CA VAL A 212 -4.35 7.56 13.76
C VAL A 212 -3.05 6.76 13.76
N LEU A 213 -2.35 6.70 14.89
CA LEU A 213 -1.21 5.79 15.01
C LEU A 213 -1.74 4.35 15.02
N THR A 214 -1.19 3.55 14.10
CA THR A 214 -1.55 2.16 13.85
C THR A 214 -0.29 1.27 13.86
N PRO A 215 0.48 1.25 14.96
CA PRO A 215 1.70 0.45 15.04
C PRO A 215 1.40 -1.05 14.89
N GLY A 216 2.40 -1.81 14.47
CA GLY A 216 2.31 -3.27 14.33
C GLY A 216 2.99 -3.76 13.05
N HIS A 217 2.68 -3.16 11.90
CA HIS A 217 3.50 -3.38 10.69
C HIS A 217 4.93 -2.87 10.92
N THR A 218 5.01 -1.64 11.41
CA THR A 218 6.20 -1.07 12.05
C THR A 218 5.79 -0.38 13.37
N PRO A 219 6.74 -0.08 14.27
CA PRO A 219 6.47 0.70 15.47
C PRO A 219 5.97 2.13 15.18
N GLY A 220 6.44 2.77 14.10
CA GLY A 220 6.08 4.14 13.75
C GLY A 220 4.87 4.31 12.83
N CYS A 221 4.19 3.23 12.46
CA CYS A 221 3.10 3.26 11.48
C CYS A 221 1.92 4.17 11.88
N LEU A 222 1.45 4.98 10.94
CA LEU A 222 0.24 5.78 11.03
C LEU A 222 -0.71 5.51 9.85
N SER A 223 -1.98 5.76 10.08
CA SER A 223 -3.06 5.72 9.10
C SER A 223 -3.79 7.06 9.09
N LEU A 224 -4.49 7.37 8.00
CA LEU A 224 -5.08 8.68 7.76
C LEU A 224 -6.59 8.58 7.53
N ILE A 225 -7.32 9.58 7.99
CA ILE A 225 -8.73 9.79 7.64
C ILE A 225 -8.89 11.20 7.09
N PHE A 226 -9.47 11.36 5.91
CA PHE A 226 -9.61 12.67 5.26
C PHE A 226 -10.80 12.73 4.29
N PRO A 227 -11.37 13.92 4.05
CA PRO A 227 -12.47 14.09 3.11
C PRO A 227 -12.02 13.88 1.66
N VAL A 228 -12.89 13.28 0.85
CA VAL A 228 -12.77 13.22 -0.61
C VAL A 228 -14.12 13.51 -1.27
N SER A 229 -14.13 13.85 -2.55
CA SER A 229 -15.35 14.14 -3.32
C SER A 229 -15.41 13.30 -4.59
N ASP A 230 -16.55 12.66 -4.84
CA ASP A 230 -16.87 11.96 -6.09
C ASP A 230 -18.09 12.60 -6.75
N GLN A 231 -17.88 13.31 -7.86
CA GLN A 231 -18.94 14.00 -8.61
C GLN A 231 -19.73 14.99 -7.72
N GLY A 232 -19.00 15.79 -6.93
CA GLY A 232 -19.55 16.76 -5.97
C GLY A 232 -20.22 16.14 -4.73
N ARG A 233 -20.18 14.82 -4.54
CA ARG A 233 -20.69 14.17 -3.33
C ARG A 233 -19.55 13.92 -2.33
N PRO A 234 -19.68 14.35 -1.07
CA PRO A 234 -18.65 14.14 -0.06
C PRO A 234 -18.61 12.70 0.43
N HIS A 235 -17.40 12.21 0.67
CA HIS A 235 -17.07 10.88 1.20
C HIS A 235 -15.91 11.00 2.18
N MET A 236 -15.74 10.02 3.08
CA MET A 236 -14.58 9.95 3.97
C MET A 236 -13.67 8.79 3.57
N ALA A 237 -12.42 9.11 3.25
CA ALA A 237 -11.39 8.12 2.98
C ALA A 237 -10.66 7.71 4.25
N GLY A 238 -10.44 6.40 4.40
CA GLY A 238 -9.53 5.82 5.36
C GLY A 238 -8.37 5.18 4.62
N LEU A 239 -7.15 5.67 4.86
CA LEU A 239 -5.92 5.14 4.29
C LEU A 239 -5.17 4.33 5.33
N SER A 240 -5.07 3.01 5.10
CA SER A 240 -4.25 2.11 5.94
C SER A 240 -2.77 2.23 5.54
N GLY A 241 -1.95 2.77 6.46
CA GLY A 241 -0.54 3.07 6.21
C GLY A 241 0.45 1.96 6.60
N GLY A 242 -0.02 0.76 6.92
CA GLY A 242 0.85 -0.40 7.12
C GLY A 242 0.08 -1.71 7.01
N THR A 243 0.36 -2.48 5.97
CA THR A 243 -0.46 -3.63 5.56
C THR A 243 0.21 -4.97 5.88
N GLY A 244 1.54 -5.04 5.80
CA GLY A 244 2.30 -6.26 6.06
C GLY A 244 2.15 -6.76 7.50
N THR A 245 2.09 -8.08 7.69
CA THR A 245 2.05 -8.69 9.02
C THR A 245 3.49 -9.03 9.47
N PRO A 246 3.94 -8.53 10.64
CA PRO A 246 5.29 -8.82 11.16
C PRO A 246 5.45 -10.30 11.51
N THR A 247 6.67 -10.75 11.78
CA THR A 247 6.96 -12.17 12.08
C THR A 247 6.79 -12.53 13.55
N ASP A 248 7.04 -11.59 14.47
CA ASP A 248 6.95 -11.84 15.91
C ASP A 248 5.53 -11.66 16.46
N ALA A 249 5.22 -12.41 17.53
CA ALA A 249 3.88 -12.41 18.12
C ALA A 249 3.47 -11.05 18.70
N ALA A 250 4.38 -10.33 19.36
CA ALA A 250 4.05 -9.08 20.05
C ALA A 250 3.62 -8.00 19.03
N SER A 251 4.37 -7.85 17.94
CA SER A 251 4.03 -6.93 16.86
C SER A 251 2.75 -7.34 16.13
N ARG A 252 2.47 -8.65 15.99
CA ARG A 252 1.19 -9.15 15.46
C ARG A 252 0.01 -8.77 16.34
N GLU A 253 0.14 -8.95 17.66
CA GLU A 253 -0.91 -8.52 18.59
C GLU A 253 -1.12 -7.01 18.52
N GLN A 254 -0.03 -6.24 18.43
CA GLN A 254 -0.11 -4.79 18.27
C GLN A 254 -0.82 -4.40 16.97
N LYS A 255 -0.52 -5.07 15.85
CA LYS A 255 -1.21 -4.88 14.56
C LYS A 255 -2.70 -5.17 14.68
N VAL A 256 -3.09 -6.29 15.32
CA VAL A 256 -4.50 -6.64 15.54
C VAL A 256 -5.21 -5.54 16.34
N ARG A 257 -4.64 -5.07 17.45
CA ARG A 257 -5.21 -3.98 18.25
C ARG A 257 -5.34 -2.69 17.43
N SER A 258 -4.31 -2.33 16.67
CA SER A 258 -4.32 -1.15 15.80
C SER A 258 -5.39 -1.20 14.71
N GLN A 259 -5.61 -2.38 14.11
CA GLN A 259 -6.61 -2.55 13.06
C GLN A 259 -8.04 -2.45 13.61
N TYR A 260 -8.32 -3.03 14.78
CA TYR A 260 -9.60 -2.82 15.46
C TYR A 260 -9.80 -1.37 15.89
N LYS A 261 -8.79 -0.74 16.49
CA LYS A 261 -8.82 0.69 16.85
C LYS A 261 -9.15 1.57 15.63
N PHE A 262 -8.47 1.34 14.50
CA PHE A 262 -8.70 2.11 13.29
C PHE A 262 -10.11 1.87 12.72
N ALA A 263 -10.59 0.61 12.74
CA ALA A 263 -11.97 0.29 12.35
C ALA A 263 -13.00 1.09 13.16
N ASP A 264 -12.87 1.10 14.50
CA ASP A 264 -13.81 1.79 15.40
C ASP A 264 -13.82 3.31 15.16
N ILE A 265 -12.64 3.92 15.00
CA ILE A 265 -12.52 5.36 14.71
C ILE A 265 -13.12 5.69 13.34
N CYS A 266 -12.83 4.87 12.32
CA CYS A 266 -13.35 5.03 10.96
C CYS A 266 -14.87 4.90 10.92
N GLN A 267 -15.44 3.93 11.64
CA GLN A 267 -16.89 3.77 11.76
C GLN A 267 -17.53 5.00 12.39
N GLY A 268 -16.98 5.50 13.50
CA GLY A 268 -17.48 6.71 14.18
C GLY A 268 -17.38 8.00 13.34
N ARG A 269 -16.53 8.00 12.31
CA ARG A 269 -16.34 9.13 11.37
C ARG A 269 -17.03 8.94 10.02
N GLY A 270 -17.75 7.83 9.82
CA GLY A 270 -18.46 7.55 8.57
C GLY A 270 -17.52 7.30 7.38
N VAL A 271 -16.34 6.72 7.62
CA VAL A 271 -15.39 6.35 6.56
C VAL A 271 -15.99 5.27 5.67
N ASP A 272 -16.13 5.57 4.39
CA ASP A 272 -16.73 4.70 3.39
C ASP A 272 -15.84 4.42 2.18
N VAL A 273 -14.69 5.10 2.09
CA VAL A 273 -13.69 4.94 1.04
C VAL A 273 -12.46 4.21 1.57
N LEU A 274 -12.05 3.14 0.88
CA LEU A 274 -10.86 2.36 1.21
C LEU A 274 -9.66 2.80 0.36
N LEU A 275 -8.58 3.23 1.03
CA LEU A 275 -7.28 3.49 0.42
C LEU A 275 -6.17 2.77 1.21
N SER A 276 -5.04 2.56 0.56
CA SER A 276 -3.85 2.03 1.20
C SER A 276 -2.56 2.56 0.57
N ASN A 277 -1.46 2.41 1.29
CA ASN A 277 -0.12 2.66 0.77
C ASN A 277 0.45 1.51 -0.07
N HIS A 278 -0.26 0.38 -0.19
CA HIS A 278 0.01 -0.65 -1.17
C HIS A 278 -1.25 -1.02 -1.95
N GLN A 279 -1.13 -1.06 -3.26
CA GLN A 279 -2.29 -1.29 -4.15
C GLN A 279 -2.90 -2.70 -3.96
N VAL A 280 -2.13 -3.67 -3.46
CA VAL A 280 -2.62 -5.01 -3.16
C VAL A 280 -3.59 -5.05 -1.97
N ALA A 281 -3.63 -3.98 -1.16
CA ALA A 281 -4.49 -3.89 0.01
C ALA A 281 -5.79 -3.13 -0.28
N ASP A 282 -5.82 -2.20 -1.23
CA ASP A 282 -7.03 -1.46 -1.62
C ASP A 282 -7.52 -1.79 -3.04
N HIS A 283 -6.79 -2.64 -3.78
CA HIS A 283 -7.04 -2.98 -5.18
C HIS A 283 -7.01 -1.79 -6.13
N ALA A 284 -6.23 -0.74 -5.81
CA ALA A 284 -6.21 0.52 -6.56
C ALA A 284 -6.01 0.36 -8.07
N LEU A 285 -5.18 -0.59 -8.51
CA LEU A 285 -4.94 -0.82 -9.95
C LEU A 285 -6.13 -1.47 -10.67
N PHE A 286 -6.85 -2.37 -10.00
CA PHE A 286 -8.08 -2.94 -10.55
C PHE A 286 -9.18 -1.89 -10.62
N HIS A 287 -9.29 -1.08 -9.57
CA HIS A 287 -10.22 0.04 -9.51
C HIS A 287 -9.93 1.12 -10.56
N ALA A 288 -8.65 1.35 -10.91
CA ALA A 288 -8.26 2.29 -11.95
C ALA A 288 -8.88 1.94 -13.31
N ASP A 289 -8.89 0.66 -13.69
CA ASP A 289 -9.50 0.22 -14.95
C ASP A 289 -11.02 0.36 -14.93
N ILE A 290 -11.66 0.01 -13.80
CA ILE A 290 -13.10 0.22 -13.60
C ILE A 290 -13.44 1.71 -13.71
N LEU A 291 -12.66 2.58 -13.07
CA LEU A 291 -12.83 4.04 -13.11
C LEU A 291 -12.69 4.59 -14.53
N ALA A 292 -11.71 4.13 -15.30
CA ALA A 292 -11.47 4.56 -16.67
C ALA A 292 -12.66 4.25 -17.60
N HIS A 293 -13.45 3.22 -17.28
CA HIS A 293 -14.62 2.79 -18.04
C HIS A 293 -15.95 3.10 -17.34
N ARG A 294 -15.91 3.80 -16.21
CA ARG A 294 -17.08 4.11 -15.38
C ARG A 294 -18.00 5.11 -16.09
N THR A 295 -19.30 4.81 -16.15
CA THR A 295 -20.31 5.81 -16.57
C THR A 295 -20.70 6.71 -15.39
N GLN A 296 -21.24 7.91 -15.65
CA GLN A 296 -21.60 8.87 -14.58
C GLN A 296 -22.48 8.28 -13.46
N ARG A 297 -23.32 7.27 -13.76
CA ARG A 297 -24.24 6.67 -12.77
C ARG A 297 -23.67 5.46 -12.04
N THR A 298 -22.49 4.99 -12.42
CA THR A 298 -21.85 3.83 -11.78
C THR A 298 -21.09 4.32 -10.53
N PRO A 299 -21.27 3.67 -9.36
CA PRO A 299 -20.53 4.02 -8.15
C PRO A 299 -19.00 3.97 -8.33
N ASN A 300 -18.28 4.77 -7.57
CA ASN A 300 -16.82 4.69 -7.51
C ASN A 300 -16.40 3.37 -6.84
N PRO A 301 -15.55 2.54 -7.45
CA PRO A 301 -15.14 1.26 -6.86
C PRO A 301 -14.36 1.40 -5.55
N PHE A 302 -13.77 2.58 -5.27
CA PHE A 302 -13.13 2.85 -3.99
C PHE A 302 -14.11 3.10 -2.83
N ILE A 303 -15.38 3.40 -3.11
CA ILE A 303 -16.43 3.59 -2.10
C ILE A 303 -17.04 2.22 -1.79
N ILE A 304 -16.62 1.61 -0.68
CA ILE A 304 -17.09 0.29 -0.25
C ILE A 304 -18.23 0.38 0.78
N GLY A 305 -18.45 1.56 1.37
CA GLY A 305 -19.46 1.80 2.41
C GLY A 305 -18.93 1.61 3.83
N VAL A 306 -19.54 2.30 4.79
CA VAL A 306 -19.06 2.35 6.20
C VAL A 306 -18.97 0.98 6.84
N ASP A 307 -20.02 0.16 6.71
CA ASP A 307 -20.05 -1.19 7.29
C ASP A 307 -18.99 -2.10 6.67
N ASN A 308 -18.74 -1.96 5.36
CA ASN A 308 -17.76 -2.78 4.67
C ASN A 308 -16.32 -2.32 4.95
N PHE A 309 -16.09 -1.03 5.17
CA PHE A 309 -14.80 -0.54 5.65
C PHE A 309 -14.46 -1.10 7.03
N ASP A 310 -15.41 -1.04 7.97
CA ASP A 310 -15.26 -1.65 9.30
C ASP A 310 -14.93 -3.15 9.21
N LYS A 311 -15.71 -3.90 8.43
CA LYS A 311 -15.47 -5.34 8.18
C LYS A 311 -14.12 -5.60 7.53
N TYR A 312 -13.71 -4.80 6.53
CA TYR A 312 -12.41 -4.93 5.87
C TYR A 312 -11.25 -4.79 6.87
N MET A 313 -11.30 -3.80 7.77
CA MET A 313 -10.26 -3.65 8.79
C MET A 313 -10.23 -4.83 9.77
N LYS A 314 -11.39 -5.36 10.14
CA LYS A 314 -11.52 -6.56 11.00
C LYS A 314 -11.03 -7.82 10.31
N ILE A 315 -11.31 -8.00 9.01
CA ILE A 315 -10.77 -9.08 8.18
C ILE A 315 -9.25 -9.07 8.25
N ASN A 316 -8.63 -7.89 8.06
CA ASN A 316 -7.17 -7.77 8.13
C ASN A 316 -6.61 -8.16 9.52
N ALA A 317 -7.30 -7.80 10.61
CA ALA A 317 -6.95 -8.21 11.97
C ALA A 317 -7.03 -9.73 12.14
N ILE A 318 -8.13 -10.34 11.70
CA ILE A 318 -8.33 -11.78 11.79
C ILE A 318 -7.31 -12.52 10.90
N CYS A 319 -6.99 -12.03 9.71
CA CYS A 319 -5.98 -12.64 8.84
C CYS A 319 -4.58 -12.64 9.47
N SER A 320 -4.22 -11.63 10.27
CA SER A 320 -2.97 -11.68 11.07
C SER A 320 -3.01 -12.77 12.16
N LYS A 321 -4.19 -13.06 12.73
CA LYS A 321 -4.38 -14.19 13.66
C LYS A 321 -4.27 -15.53 12.93
N VAL A 322 -4.72 -15.62 11.67
CA VAL A 322 -4.51 -16.82 10.82
C VAL A 322 -3.02 -17.08 10.61
N ILE A 323 -2.23 -16.05 10.26
CA ILE A 323 -0.77 -16.18 10.09
C ILE A 323 -0.12 -16.69 11.38
N ALA A 324 -0.47 -16.07 12.53
CA ALA A 324 0.06 -16.49 13.82
C ALA A 324 -0.28 -17.94 14.15
N ALA A 325 -1.54 -18.36 13.96
CA ALA A 325 -1.97 -19.72 14.21
C ALA A 325 -1.28 -20.74 13.29
N ARG A 326 -1.06 -20.39 12.02
CA ARG A 326 -0.25 -21.20 11.09
C ARG A 326 1.19 -21.38 11.58
N GLU A 327 1.78 -20.34 12.13
CA GLU A 327 3.15 -20.38 12.63
C GLU A 327 3.29 -20.90 14.07
N GLY A 328 2.20 -21.32 14.71
CA GLY A 328 2.19 -21.85 16.08
C GLY A 328 2.29 -20.78 17.17
N GLN A 329 1.99 -19.52 16.86
CA GLN A 329 2.01 -18.41 17.79
C GLN A 329 0.62 -18.17 18.40
N ASN A 330 0.56 -18.17 19.74
CA ASN A 330 -0.64 -17.85 20.50
C ASN A 330 -0.72 -16.34 20.78
N LEU A 331 -1.55 -15.63 20.02
CA LEU A 331 -1.84 -14.22 20.27
C LEU A 331 -2.85 -14.07 21.42
N GLN A 332 -2.62 -13.10 22.31
CA GLN A 332 -3.48 -12.75 23.44
C GLN A 332 -4.49 -11.64 23.09
N VAL A 333 -5.00 -11.66 21.85
CA VAL A 333 -5.96 -10.71 21.24
C VAL A 333 -6.82 -11.41 20.19
#